data_AF-A0A2N3V2M7-F1
#
_entry.id   AF-A0A2N3V2M7-F1
#
_cell.length_a   1.000
_cell.length_b   1.000
_cell.length_c   1.000
_cell.angle_alpha   90.00
_cell.angle_beta   90.00
_cell.angle_gamma   90.00
#
_symmetry.space_group_name_H-M   'P 1'
#
loop_
_entity.id
_entity.type
_entity.pdbx_description
1 polymer ?
#
loop_
_entity_poly.entity_id
_entity_poly.type
_entity_poly.pdbx_seq_one_letter_code
_entity_poly.pdbx_strand_id
1 'polypeptide(L)'
;MFGIFKKKESSSTSNPLAGFQSEFTKEQKAAIIGSLVIIAKSDGQVHPKEMQQIEQVAKLLRIDFDDPIFARSAQGGKELMIKTLNTLTQSQKEWYVITLQGMVGADGKVEEVELSFALGICEDIGISEDKYIEIVEKAHLLMEKFMGR
;
A
#
# COMPACT_ATOMS: atom_id res chain seq x y z
N MET A 1 23.10 40.31 36.70
CA MET A 1 21.80 39.59 36.70
C MET A 1 21.25 39.60 35.28
N PHE A 2 21.58 38.61 34.43
CA PHE A 2 20.88 38.36 33.15
C PHE A 2 21.12 36.89 32.77
N GLY A 3 20.16 36.04 33.14
CA GLY A 3 20.07 34.68 32.63
C GLY A 3 19.23 34.70 31.35
N ILE A 4 19.86 34.49 30.20
CA ILE A 4 19.15 34.23 28.94
C ILE A 4 19.98 33.24 28.12
N PHE A 5 19.80 31.95 28.41
CA PHE A 5 19.99 30.88 27.43
C PHE A 5 18.84 29.89 27.59
N LYS A 6 17.65 30.26 27.08
CA LYS A 6 16.67 29.24 26.68
C LYS A 6 17.20 28.63 25.39
N LYS A 7 17.80 27.45 25.53
CA LYS A 7 18.09 26.52 24.44
C LYS A 7 16.79 26.35 23.65
N LYS A 8 16.76 26.81 22.40
CA LYS A 8 15.68 26.49 21.46
C LYS A 8 15.58 24.96 21.42
N GLU A 9 14.46 24.42 21.87
CA GLU A 9 14.14 23.02 21.66
C GLU A 9 14.28 22.73 20.17
N SER A 10 15.01 21.67 19.89
CA SER A 10 15.26 21.13 18.56
C SER A 10 13.97 21.13 17.76
N SER A 11 14.02 21.72 16.57
CA SER A 11 13.01 21.57 15.53
C SER A 11 12.50 20.14 15.50
N SER A 12 11.24 19.95 15.92
CA SER A 12 10.54 18.68 15.78
C SER A 12 10.54 18.33 14.30
N THR A 13 11.36 17.37 13.89
CA THR A 13 11.20 16.67 12.63
C THR A 13 9.82 16.02 12.70
N SER A 14 8.80 16.69 12.15
CA SER A 14 7.49 16.09 11.93
C SER A 14 7.71 14.82 11.14
N ASN A 15 7.35 13.67 11.69
CA ASN A 15 7.41 12.41 10.94
C ASN A 15 6.55 12.61 9.67
N PRO A 16 7.14 12.59 8.46
CA PRO A 16 6.43 12.92 7.22
C PRO A 16 5.29 11.92 6.90
N LEU A 17 5.27 10.76 7.56
CA LEU A 17 4.20 9.76 7.45
C LEU A 17 3.16 9.84 8.58
N ALA A 18 3.31 10.79 9.51
CA ALA A 18 2.35 10.97 10.60
C ALA A 18 0.99 11.37 10.03
N GLY A 19 -0.01 10.50 10.19
CA GLY A 19 -1.37 10.76 9.73
C GLY A 19 -1.69 10.18 8.36
N PHE A 20 -0.74 9.57 7.65
CA PHE A 20 -0.99 8.89 6.37
C PHE A 20 -2.19 7.93 6.45
N GLN A 21 -2.22 7.11 7.50
CA GLN A 21 -3.29 6.15 7.72
C GLN A 21 -4.66 6.78 7.95
N SER A 22 -4.74 8.07 8.30
CA SER A 22 -6.01 8.74 8.55
C SER A 22 -6.73 9.19 7.27
N GLU A 23 -6.03 9.15 6.13
CA GLU A 23 -6.62 9.43 4.82
C GLU A 23 -7.52 8.29 4.33
N PHE A 24 -7.37 7.08 4.89
CA PHE A 24 -8.11 5.89 4.48
C PHE A 24 -9.19 5.53 5.51
N THR A 25 -10.36 5.14 5.04
CA THR A 25 -11.38 4.52 5.92
C THR A 25 -10.96 3.13 6.37
N LYS A 26 -11.62 2.58 7.39
CA LYS A 26 -11.36 1.20 7.82
C LYS A 26 -11.64 0.18 6.72
N GLU A 27 -12.71 0.40 5.97
CA GLU A 27 -13.14 -0.41 4.83
C GLU A 27 -12.06 -0.39 3.74
N GLN A 28 -11.55 0.80 3.39
CA GLN A 28 -10.49 0.95 2.39
C GLN A 28 -9.22 0.20 2.79
N LYS A 29 -8.80 0.33 4.05
CA LYS A 29 -7.63 -0.40 4.57
C LYS A 29 -7.82 -1.91 4.51
N ALA A 30 -9.00 -2.39 4.89
CA ALA A 30 -9.33 -3.82 4.84
C ALA A 30 -9.35 -4.33 3.40
N ALA A 31 -9.88 -3.56 2.46
CA ALA A 31 -9.91 -3.91 1.04
C ALA A 31 -8.49 -3.92 0.43
N ILE A 32 -7.63 -2.96 0.81
CA ILE A 32 -6.21 -2.93 0.40
C ILE A 32 -5.50 -4.20 0.90
N ILE A 33 -5.58 -4.51 2.19
CA ILE A 33 -4.89 -5.70 2.71
C ILE A 33 -5.50 -7.00 2.15
N GLY A 34 -6.83 -7.05 2.00
CA GLY A 34 -7.52 -8.18 1.39
C GLY A 34 -7.07 -8.45 -0.04
N SER A 35 -6.86 -7.41 -0.86
CA SER A 35 -6.37 -7.59 -2.22
C SER A 35 -4.92 -8.09 -2.25
N LEU A 36 -4.04 -7.63 -1.36
CA LEU A 36 -2.67 -8.14 -1.27
C LEU A 36 -2.64 -9.63 -0.88
N VAL A 37 -3.52 -10.05 0.04
CA VAL A 37 -3.65 -11.46 0.44
C VAL A 37 -4.16 -12.33 -0.71
N ILE A 38 -5.02 -11.80 -1.59
CA ILE A 38 -5.49 -12.52 -2.78
C ILE A 38 -4.34 -12.72 -3.77
N ILE A 39 -3.54 -11.68 -4.01
CA ILE A 39 -2.38 -11.75 -4.92
C ILE A 39 -1.36 -12.75 -4.40
N ALA A 40 -0.99 -12.65 -3.13
CA ALA A 40 -0.02 -13.56 -2.50
C ALA A 40 -0.50 -15.02 -2.36
N LYS A 41 -1.76 -15.31 -2.71
CA LYS A 41 -2.31 -16.67 -2.75
C LYS A 41 -2.60 -17.15 -4.17
N SER A 42 -2.31 -16.34 -5.19
CA SER A 42 -2.81 -16.55 -6.55
C SER A 42 -2.17 -17.76 -7.25
N ASP A 43 -0.94 -18.10 -6.88
CA ASP A 43 -0.17 -19.28 -7.29
C ASP A 43 -0.44 -20.53 -6.40
N GLY A 44 -1.18 -20.35 -5.31
CA GLY A 44 -1.51 -21.37 -4.32
C GLY A 44 -0.54 -21.46 -3.13
N GLN A 45 0.51 -20.63 -3.05
CA GLN A 45 1.46 -20.61 -1.93
C GLN A 45 1.76 -19.17 -1.50
N VAL A 46 1.71 -18.90 -0.19
CA VAL A 46 2.14 -17.59 0.31
C VAL A 46 3.61 -17.66 0.71
N HIS A 47 4.46 -16.88 0.06
CA HIS A 47 5.86 -16.79 0.44
C HIS A 47 6.05 -15.91 1.70
N PRO A 48 6.99 -16.24 2.59
CA PRO A 48 7.22 -15.47 3.82
C PRO A 48 7.53 -13.97 3.57
N LYS A 49 8.21 -13.66 2.47
CA LYS A 49 8.54 -12.27 2.10
C LYS A 49 7.30 -11.47 1.69
N GLU A 50 6.37 -12.09 0.98
CA GLU A 50 5.10 -11.45 0.64
C GLU A 50 4.28 -11.19 1.90
N MET A 51 4.21 -12.16 2.82
CA MET A 51 3.52 -11.94 4.10
C MET A 51 4.16 -10.81 4.89
N GLN A 52 5.50 -10.74 4.91
CA GLN A 52 6.22 -9.64 5.56
C GLN A 52 5.90 -8.27 4.94
N GLN A 53 5.67 -8.20 3.62
CA GLN A 53 5.23 -6.97 2.95
C GLN A 53 3.78 -6.63 3.36
N ILE A 54 2.86 -7.60 3.35
CA ILE A 54 1.48 -7.39 3.78
C ILE A 54 1.43 -6.87 5.23
N GLU A 55 2.22 -7.45 6.14
CA GLU A 55 2.33 -7.00 7.52
C GLU A 55 2.87 -5.56 7.63
N GLN A 56 3.84 -5.18 6.81
CA GLN A 56 4.37 -3.82 6.77
C GLN A 56 3.31 -2.82 6.31
N VAL A 57 2.54 -3.15 5.28
CA VAL A 57 1.42 -2.33 4.80
C VAL A 57 0.33 -2.23 5.87
N ALA A 58 -0.02 -3.35 6.52
CA ALA A 58 -1.01 -3.36 7.60
C ALA A 58 -0.59 -2.46 8.77
N LYS A 59 0.69 -2.51 9.15
CA LYS A 59 1.28 -1.64 10.17
C LYS A 59 1.26 -0.17 9.76
N LEU A 60 1.58 0.15 8.51
CA LEU A 60 1.53 1.52 7.99
C LEU A 60 0.09 2.07 8.03
N LEU A 61 -0.90 1.26 7.64
CA LEU A 61 -2.32 1.61 7.67
C LEU A 61 -2.94 1.55 9.08
N ARG A 62 -2.21 1.02 10.07
CA ARG A 62 -2.67 0.75 11.44
C ARG A 62 -3.97 -0.04 11.46
N ILE A 63 -4.02 -1.12 10.71
CA ILE A 63 -5.12 -2.08 10.74
C ILE A 63 -4.64 -3.38 11.39
N ASP A 64 -5.51 -3.96 12.21
CA ASP A 64 -5.29 -5.25 12.86
C ASP A 64 -6.05 -6.32 12.07
N PHE A 65 -5.40 -7.46 11.79
CA PHE A 65 -6.02 -8.58 11.08
C PHE A 65 -7.20 -9.17 11.86
N ASP A 66 -7.24 -8.98 13.18
CA ASP A 66 -8.35 -9.41 14.04
C ASP A 66 -9.54 -8.43 14.04
N ASP A 67 -9.46 -7.27 13.36
CA ASP A 67 -10.58 -6.34 13.26
C ASP A 67 -11.73 -7.00 12.46
N PRO A 68 -12.98 -7.06 12.98
CA PRO A 68 -14.13 -7.66 12.30
C PRO A 68 -14.41 -7.11 10.90
N ILE A 69 -13.89 -5.93 10.56
CA ILE A 69 -13.97 -5.39 9.20
C ILE A 69 -13.29 -6.32 8.17
N PHE A 70 -12.22 -7.03 8.53
CA PHE A 70 -11.57 -7.99 7.66
C PHE A 70 -12.47 -9.15 7.32
N ALA A 71 -13.11 -9.75 8.32
CA ALA A 71 -14.07 -10.84 8.12
C ALA A 71 -15.23 -10.39 7.22
N ARG A 72 -15.73 -9.16 7.40
CA ARG A 72 -16.79 -8.59 6.54
C ARG A 72 -16.31 -8.37 5.10
N SER A 73 -15.11 -7.82 4.93
CA SER A 73 -14.52 -7.63 3.60
C SER A 73 -14.32 -8.96 2.88
N ALA A 74 -13.85 -9.99 3.59
CA ALA A 74 -13.68 -11.33 3.06
C ALA A 74 -15.02 -11.98 2.65
N GLN A 75 -16.08 -11.81 3.46
CA GLN A 75 -17.41 -12.33 3.15
C GLN A 75 -18.03 -11.70 1.90
N GLY A 76 -17.77 -10.41 1.65
CA GLY A 76 -18.24 -9.72 0.44
C GLY A 76 -17.50 -10.08 -0.84
N GLY A 77 -16.40 -10.83 -0.75
CA GLY A 77 -15.63 -11.32 -1.90
C GLY A 77 -14.99 -10.22 -2.76
N LYS A 78 -14.56 -10.61 -3.97
CA LYS A 78 -13.88 -9.71 -4.92
C LYS A 78 -14.71 -8.47 -5.25
N GLU A 79 -16.02 -8.61 -5.46
CA GLU A 79 -16.88 -7.50 -5.86
C GLU A 79 -16.92 -6.37 -4.82
N LEU A 80 -17.14 -6.71 -3.54
CA LEU A 80 -17.15 -5.70 -2.47
C LEU A 80 -15.77 -5.05 -2.29
N MET A 81 -14.71 -5.83 -2.43
CA MET A 81 -13.34 -5.33 -2.39
C MET A 81 -13.10 -4.30 -3.50
N ILE A 82 -13.38 -4.64 -4.76
CA ILE A 82 -13.21 -3.73 -5.90
C ILE A 82 -14.09 -2.49 -5.76
N LYS A 83 -15.34 -2.64 -5.33
CA LYS A 83 -16.24 -1.50 -5.05
C LYS A 83 -15.64 -0.55 -4.01
N THR A 84 -15.06 -1.11 -2.95
CA THR A 84 -14.40 -0.33 -1.90
C THR A 84 -13.13 0.36 -2.43
N LEU A 85 -12.28 -0.35 -3.17
CA LEU A 85 -11.06 0.22 -3.77
C LEU A 85 -11.37 1.32 -4.80
N ASN A 86 -12.50 1.24 -5.49
CA ASN A 86 -12.95 2.30 -6.39
C ASN A 86 -13.26 3.63 -5.69
N THR A 87 -13.49 3.62 -4.36
CA THR A 87 -13.71 4.84 -3.57
C THR A 87 -12.41 5.57 -3.19
N LEU A 88 -11.24 4.98 -3.46
CA LEU A 88 -9.96 5.62 -3.24
C LEU A 88 -9.84 6.88 -4.12
N THR A 89 -9.29 7.95 -3.55
CA THR A 89 -8.87 9.12 -4.32
C THR A 89 -7.74 8.76 -5.28
N GLN A 90 -7.48 9.61 -6.28
CA GLN A 90 -6.43 9.35 -7.25
C GLN A 90 -5.06 9.14 -6.59
N SER A 91 -4.67 10.00 -5.63
CA SER A 91 -3.41 9.87 -4.91
C SER A 91 -3.31 8.55 -4.12
N GLN A 92 -4.43 8.09 -3.54
CA GLN A 92 -4.48 6.82 -2.82
C GLN A 92 -4.37 5.63 -3.78
N LYS A 93 -4.95 5.72 -4.98
CA LYS A 93 -4.78 4.72 -6.05
C LYS A 93 -3.33 4.65 -6.52
N GLU A 94 -2.67 5.79 -6.71
CA GLU A 94 -1.25 5.81 -7.08
C GLU A 94 -0.37 5.16 -6.01
N TRP A 95 -0.59 5.49 -4.74
CA TRP A 95 0.09 4.81 -3.63
C TRP A 95 -0.21 3.30 -3.58
N TYR A 96 -1.45 2.92 -3.83
CA TYR A 96 -1.86 1.52 -3.87
C TYR A 96 -1.17 0.76 -5.01
N VAL A 97 -1.01 1.37 -6.20
CA VAL A 97 -0.24 0.81 -7.32
C VAL A 97 1.22 0.56 -6.92
N ILE A 98 1.87 1.52 -6.25
CA ILE A 98 3.24 1.34 -5.75
C ILE A 98 3.30 0.19 -4.73
N THR A 99 2.27 0.06 -3.90
CA THR A 99 2.16 -1.03 -2.93
C THR A 99 2.00 -2.40 -3.61
N LEU A 100 1.18 -2.48 -4.66
CA LEU A 100 1.03 -3.68 -5.48
C LEU A 100 2.36 -4.06 -6.16
N GLN A 101 3.05 -3.08 -6.75
CA GLN A 101 4.35 -3.32 -7.38
C GLN A 101 5.41 -3.79 -6.37
N GLY A 102 5.35 -3.33 -5.12
CA GLY A 102 6.24 -3.80 -4.04
C GLY A 102 5.94 -5.22 -3.57
N MET A 103 4.72 -5.71 -3.78
CA MET A 103 4.32 -7.09 -3.54
C MET A 103 4.77 -8.01 -4.68
N VAL A 104 4.50 -7.60 -5.92
CA VAL A 104 4.85 -8.37 -7.13
C VAL A 104 6.38 -8.52 -7.20
N GLY A 105 6.87 -9.75 -7.03
CA GLY A 105 8.30 -10.04 -6.99
C GLY A 105 9.02 -9.63 -5.71
N ALA A 106 8.30 -9.46 -4.59
CA ALA A 106 8.89 -9.24 -3.27
C ALA A 106 9.91 -10.32 -2.86
N ASP A 107 9.78 -11.52 -3.42
CA ASP A 107 10.70 -12.62 -3.19
C ASP A 107 11.96 -12.60 -4.08
N GLY A 108 11.96 -11.75 -5.11
CA GLY A 108 12.99 -11.63 -6.15
C GLY A 108 12.60 -12.27 -7.49
N LYS A 109 11.40 -12.84 -7.60
CA LYS A 109 10.86 -13.44 -8.83
C LYS A 109 9.49 -12.85 -9.10
N VAL A 110 9.38 -12.11 -10.20
CA VAL A 110 8.05 -11.69 -10.66
C VAL A 110 7.37 -12.91 -11.27
N GLU A 111 6.32 -13.40 -10.60
CA GLU A 111 5.46 -14.41 -11.19
C GLU A 111 4.43 -13.75 -12.10
N GLU A 112 4.30 -14.24 -13.35
CA GLU A 112 3.35 -13.69 -14.32
C GLU A 112 1.91 -13.70 -13.80
N VAL A 113 1.58 -14.68 -12.95
CA VAL A 113 0.26 -14.81 -12.32
C VAL A 113 0.00 -13.64 -11.37
N GLU A 114 0.90 -13.37 -10.41
CA GLU A 114 0.77 -12.26 -9.47
C GLU A 114 0.66 -10.91 -10.19
N LEU A 115 1.50 -10.70 -11.20
CA LEU A 115 1.46 -9.48 -12.02
C LEU A 115 0.12 -9.35 -12.75
N SER A 116 -0.39 -10.44 -13.33
CA SER A 116 -1.70 -10.44 -14.00
C SER A 116 -2.84 -10.10 -13.04
N PHE A 117 -2.80 -10.62 -11.80
CA PHE A 117 -3.78 -10.26 -10.77
C PHE A 117 -3.68 -8.79 -10.35
N ALA A 118 -2.46 -8.28 -10.17
CA ALA A 118 -2.23 -6.88 -9.82
C ALA A 118 -2.76 -5.93 -10.92
N LEU A 119 -2.43 -6.20 -12.19
CA LEU A 119 -2.93 -5.45 -13.34
C LEU A 119 -4.45 -5.53 -13.47
N GLY A 120 -5.05 -6.72 -13.31
CA GLY A 120 -6.50 -6.89 -13.36
C GLY A 120 -7.23 -6.11 -12.26
N ILE A 121 -6.67 -6.05 -11.04
CA ILE A 121 -7.22 -5.21 -9.97
C ILE A 121 -7.07 -3.72 -10.30
N CYS A 122 -5.95 -3.30 -10.90
CA CYS A 122 -5.72 -1.93 -11.32
C CYS A 122 -6.74 -1.49 -12.38
N GLU A 123 -6.98 -2.34 -13.39
CA GLU A 123 -7.99 -2.11 -14.42
C GLU A 123 -9.39 -1.98 -13.80
N ASP A 124 -9.76 -2.91 -12.90
CA ASP A 124 -11.04 -2.93 -12.18
C ASP A 124 -11.28 -1.65 -11.33
N ILE A 125 -10.21 -0.91 -10.98
CA ILE A 125 -10.30 0.37 -10.24
C ILE A 125 -10.01 1.60 -11.11
N GLY A 126 -9.96 1.45 -12.43
CA GLY A 126 -9.80 2.53 -13.39
C GLY A 126 -8.37 3.03 -13.59
N ILE A 127 -7.37 2.18 -13.33
CA ILE A 127 -5.96 2.42 -13.64
C ILE A 127 -5.58 1.52 -14.82
N SER A 128 -5.33 2.10 -15.99
CA SER A 128 -4.83 1.36 -17.15
C SER A 128 -3.40 0.86 -16.93
N GLU A 129 -2.97 -0.12 -17.72
CA GLU A 129 -1.58 -0.61 -17.71
C GLU A 129 -0.57 0.52 -17.99
N ASP A 130 -0.83 1.37 -18.99
CA ASP A 130 0.01 2.54 -19.26
C ASP A 130 0.15 3.44 -18.03
N LYS A 131 -0.95 3.67 -17.30
CA LYS A 131 -0.94 4.49 -16.09
C LYS A 131 -0.22 3.79 -14.95
N TYR A 132 -0.35 2.47 -14.83
CA TYR A 132 0.40 1.66 -13.88
C TYR A 132 1.91 1.84 -14.10
N ILE A 133 2.38 1.67 -15.34
CA ILE A 133 3.79 1.84 -15.70
C ILE A 133 4.26 3.27 -15.37
N GLU A 134 3.51 4.29 -15.76
CA GLU A 134 3.83 5.70 -15.46
C GLU A 134 4.03 5.94 -13.95
N ILE A 135 3.14 5.39 -13.12
CA ILE A 135 3.22 5.53 -11.65
C ILE A 135 4.48 4.85 -11.11
N VAL A 136 4.78 3.63 -11.55
CA VAL A 136 5.93 2.85 -11.10
C VAL A 136 7.24 3.52 -11.52
N GLU A 137 7.36 3.97 -12.76
CA GLU A 137 8.54 4.68 -13.25
C GLU A 137 8.77 5.98 -12.48
N LYS A 138 7.71 6.77 -12.25
CA LYS A 138 7.79 7.99 -11.45
C LYS A 138 8.23 7.71 -10.03
N ALA A 139 7.75 6.63 -9.41
CA ALA A 139 8.19 6.22 -8.08
C ALA A 139 9.67 5.83 -8.07
N HIS A 140 10.14 5.12 -9.09
CA HIS A 140 11.55 4.75 -9.25
C HIS A 140 12.46 5.98 -9.34
N LEU A 141 12.14 6.92 -10.23
CA LEU A 141 12.89 8.16 -10.41
C LEU A 141 12.96 8.99 -9.12
N LEU A 142 11.88 9.02 -8.33
CA LEU A 142 11.88 9.68 -7.03
C LEU A 142 12.81 8.97 -6.05
N MET A 143 12.76 7.64 -5.98
CA MET A 143 13.65 6.86 -5.10
C MET A 143 15.13 7.06 -5.46
N GLU A 144 15.50 7.02 -6.74
CA GLU A 144 16.88 7.29 -7.19
C GLU A 144 17.36 8.67 -6.72
N LYS A 145 16.54 9.70 -6.98
CA LYS A 145 16.83 11.08 -6.56
C LYS A 145 17.00 11.23 -5.05
N PHE A 146 16.21 10.54 -4.24
CA PHE A 146 16.32 10.59 -2.77
C PHE A 146 17.46 9.74 -2.22
N MET A 147 17.82 8.64 -2.89
CA MET A 147 18.89 7.74 -2.48
C MET A 147 20.27 8.12 -3.03
N GLY A 148 20.36 9.18 -3.84
CA GLY A 148 21.61 9.71 -4.37
C GLY A 148 22.30 8.77 -5.36
N ARG A 149 21.53 8.01 -6.13
CA ARG A 149 22.03 7.21 -7.26
C ARG A 149 21.71 7.90 -8.57
#